data_AF-A0A0P1GHU8-F1
#
_entry.id   AF-A0A0P1GHU8-F1
#
_cell.length_a   1.000
_cell.length_b   1.000
_cell.length_c   1.000
_cell.angle_alpha   90.00
_cell.angle_beta   90.00
_cell.angle_gamma   90.00
#
_symmetry.space_group_name_H-M   'P 1'
#
loop_
_entity.id
_entity.type
_entity.pdbx_description
1 polymer ?
#
loop_
_entity_poly.entity_id
_entity_poly.type
_entity_poly.pdbx_seq_one_letter_code
_entity_poly.pdbx_strand_id
1 'polypeptide(L)'
;MAAEAKLFTSGVEARVVDECLQLHGGAGYMEEYEISRLYRDARISRFHGGTSEIMREIIGRGVGVGRPAADLTGVRWLIAQGLLGA
;
A
#
# COMPACT_ATOMS: atom_id res chain seq x y z
N MET A 1 -0.81 7.28 9.06
CA MET A 1 -1.80 6.61 9.93
C MET A 1 -3.13 6.32 9.24
N ALA A 2 -3.99 7.29 8.89
CA ALA A 2 -5.30 6.97 8.28
C ALA A 2 -5.21 6.20 6.93
N ALA A 3 -4.31 6.61 6.03
CA ALA A 3 -4.10 5.92 4.75
C ALA A 3 -3.52 4.50 4.93
N GLU A 4 -2.64 4.31 5.91
CA GLU A 4 -2.04 3.00 6.24
C GLU A 4 -3.10 2.04 6.77
N ALA A 5 -3.95 2.53 7.69
CA ALA A 5 -5.05 1.74 8.24
C ALA A 5 -6.01 1.30 7.14
N LYS A 6 -6.45 2.21 6.25
CA LYS A 6 -7.34 1.87 5.13
C LYS A 6 -6.71 0.87 4.17
N LEU A 7 -5.45 1.08 3.80
CA LEU A 7 -4.71 0.17 2.91
C LEU A 7 -4.61 -1.22 3.52
N PHE A 8 -4.33 -1.31 4.82
CA PHE A 8 -4.23 -2.56 5.54
C PHE A 8 -5.59 -3.27 5.65
N THR A 9 -6.62 -2.58 6.16
CA THR A 9 -7.94 -3.21 6.41
C THR A 9 -8.60 -3.68 5.12
N SER A 10 -8.58 -2.88 4.05
CA SER A 10 -9.15 -3.29 2.76
C SER A 10 -8.38 -4.45 2.10
N GLY A 11 -7.08 -4.58 2.40
CA GLY A 11 -6.29 -5.75 1.98
C GLY A 11 -6.65 -7.01 2.77
N VAL A 12 -6.81 -6.89 4.09
CA VAL A 12 -7.23 -7.99 4.97
C VAL A 12 -8.64 -8.45 4.63
N GLU A 13 -9.58 -7.52 4.46
CA GLU A 13 -10.96 -7.80 4.04
C GLU A 13 -11.00 -8.64 2.76
N ALA A 14 -10.29 -8.20 1.72
CA ALA A 14 -10.23 -8.93 0.45
C ALA A 14 -9.69 -10.36 0.62
N ARG A 15 -8.65 -10.54 1.45
CA ARG A 15 -8.07 -11.86 1.70
C ARG A 15 -9.02 -12.79 2.45
N VAL A 16 -9.61 -12.30 3.55
CA VAL A 16 -10.49 -13.11 4.40
C VAL A 16 -11.73 -13.53 3.61
N VAL A 17 -12.32 -12.61 2.84
CA VAL A 17 -13.51 -12.92 2.06
C VAL A 17 -13.21 -13.91 0.93
N ASP A 18 -12.03 -13.82 0.31
CA ASP A 18 -11.58 -14.79 -0.70
C ASP A 18 -11.39 -16.19 -0.11
N GLU A 19 -10.77 -16.31 1.07
CA GLU A 19 -10.64 -17.58 1.79
C GLU A 19 -12.01 -18.15 2.16
N CYS A 20 -12.95 -17.32 2.63
CA CYS A 20 -14.32 -17.72 2.90
C CYS A 20 -15.06 -18.20 1.64
N LEU A 21 -14.88 -17.51 0.50
CA LEU A 21 -15.47 -17.92 -0.78
C LEU A 21 -14.94 -19.29 -1.21
N GLN A 22 -13.64 -19.52 -1.06
CA GLN A 22 -13.00 -20.80 -1.36
C GLN A 22 -13.61 -21.96 -0.55
N LEU A 23 -13.96 -21.73 0.72
CA LEU A 23 -14.62 -22.73 1.57
C LEU A 23 -16.04 -23.09 1.08
N HIS A 24 -16.75 -22.14 0.46
CA HIS A 24 -18.07 -22.39 -0.12
C HIS A 24 -18.01 -23.07 -1.49
N GLY A 25 -16.83 -23.12 -2.12
CA GLY A 25 -16.63 -23.68 -3.45
C GLY A 25 -17.49 -22.97 -4.51
N GLY A 26 -17.90 -23.70 -5.54
CA GLY A 26 -18.70 -23.14 -6.64
C GLY A 26 -20.05 -22.55 -6.20
N ALA A 27 -20.64 -23.09 -5.12
CA ALA A 27 -21.89 -22.58 -4.57
C ALA A 27 -21.75 -21.16 -4.00
N GLY A 28 -20.54 -20.77 -3.56
CA GLY A 28 -20.26 -19.44 -3.04
C GLY A 28 -20.47 -18.29 -4.04
N TYR A 29 -20.58 -18.59 -5.33
CA TYR A 29 -20.92 -17.60 -6.36
C TYR A 29 -22.43 -17.37 -6.55
N MET A 30 -23.27 -18.17 -5.91
CA MET A 30 -24.73 -18.05 -6.03
C MET A 30 -25.25 -16.95 -5.08
N GLU A 31 -26.23 -16.16 -5.52
CA GLU A 31 -26.77 -15.01 -4.75
C GLU A 31 -27.49 -15.43 -3.46
N GLU A 32 -27.85 -16.70 -3.33
CA GLU A 32 -28.43 -17.31 -2.14
C GLU A 32 -27.45 -17.35 -0.96
N TYR A 33 -26.13 -17.32 -1.24
CA TYR A 33 -25.09 -17.25 -0.22
C TYR A 33 -24.57 -15.82 -0.07
N GLU A 34 -24.55 -15.32 1.17
CA GLU A 34 -24.10 -13.96 1.50
C GLU A 34 -22.65 -13.69 1.06
N ILE A 35 -21.81 -14.73 1.02
CA ILE A 35 -20.42 -14.63 0.60
C ILE A 35 -20.23 -14.05 -0.81
N SER A 36 -21.19 -14.29 -1.72
CA SER A 36 -21.18 -13.75 -3.09
C SER A 36 -21.28 -12.22 -3.10
N ARG A 37 -22.06 -11.64 -2.17
CA ARG A 37 -22.21 -10.20 -1.97
C ARG A 37 -20.98 -9.61 -1.30
N LEU A 38 -20.53 -10.23 -0.20
CA LEU A 38 -19.34 -9.80 0.52
C LEU A 38 -18.10 -9.77 -0.38
N TYR A 39 -17.94 -10.75 -1.28
CA TYR A 39 -16.83 -10.77 -2.23
C TYR A 39 -16.86 -9.59 -3.22
N ARG A 40 -18.05 -9.22 -3.70
CA ARG A 40 -18.23 -8.03 -4.56
C ARG A 40 -17.97 -6.74 -3.78
N ASP A 41 -18.45 -6.63 -2.56
CA ASP A 41 -18.26 -5.44 -1.72
C ASP A 41 -16.78 -5.24 -1.34
N ALA A 42 -16.08 -6.32 -0.98
CA ALA A 42 -14.65 -6.31 -0.69
C ALA A 42 -13.79 -5.84 -1.88
N ARG A 43 -14.26 -6.05 -3.12
CA ARG A 43 -13.61 -5.48 -4.31
C ARG A 43 -13.76 -3.96 -4.35
N ILE A 44 -14.92 -3.43 -3.98
CA ILE A 44 -15.22 -1.99 -3.99
C ILE A 44 -14.43 -1.25 -2.90
N SER A 45 -14.23 -1.86 -1.74
CA SER A 45 -13.47 -1.31 -0.60
C SER A 45 -12.06 -0.80 -0.98
N ARG A 46 -11.43 -1.43 -1.98
CA ARG A 46 -10.13 -0.98 -2.50
C ARG A 46 -10.18 0.34 -3.28
N PHE A 47 -11.34 0.75 -3.80
CA PHE A 47 -11.52 2.00 -4.53
C PHE A 47 -12.12 3.12 -3.67
N HIS A 48 -13.02 2.76 -2.75
CA HIS A 48 -13.78 3.72 -1.97
C HIS A 48 -12.89 4.63 -1.11
N GLY A 49 -13.16 5.94 -1.13
CA GLY A 49 -12.37 6.92 -0.39
C GLY A 49 -10.91 7.10 -0.85
N GLY A 50 -10.56 6.54 -2.03
CA GLY A 50 -9.22 6.58 -2.62
C GLY A 50 -8.65 5.17 -2.84
N THR A 51 -8.00 4.96 -3.97
CA THR A 51 -7.52 3.61 -4.35
C THR A 51 -6.35 3.14 -3.47
N SER A 52 -6.10 1.83 -3.43
CA SER A 52 -4.91 1.28 -2.75
C SER A 52 -3.60 1.92 -3.24
N GLU A 53 -3.50 2.28 -4.51
CA GLU A 53 -2.35 2.98 -5.10
C GLU A 53 -2.21 4.40 -4.55
N ILE A 54 -3.30 5.16 -4.47
CA ILE A 54 -3.28 6.51 -3.88
C ILE A 54 -2.88 6.45 -2.40
N MET A 55 -3.38 5.46 -1.66
CA MET A 55 -2.97 5.27 -0.27
C MET A 55 -1.46 4.98 -0.17
N ARG A 56 -0.93 4.09 -1.03
CA ARG A 56 0.52 3.83 -1.11
C ARG A 56 1.32 5.07 -1.47
N GLU A 57 0.83 5.91 -2.38
CA GLU A 57 1.47 7.17 -2.73
C GLU A 57 1.53 8.14 -1.54
N ILE A 58 0.40 8.33 -0.84
CA ILE A 58 0.33 9.19 0.36
C ILE A 58 1.29 8.70 1.45
N ILE A 59 1.33 7.38 1.68
CA ILE A 59 2.27 6.77 2.63
C ILE A 59 3.71 6.99 2.18
N GLY A 60 4.03 6.76 0.91
CA GLY A 60 5.36 6.96 0.34
C GLY A 60 5.89 8.39 0.49
N ARG A 61 5.01 9.39 0.33
CA ARG A 61 5.34 10.80 0.62
C ARG A 61 5.71 11.03 2.08
N GLY A 62 5.08 10.31 3.01
CA GLY A 62 5.37 10.37 4.45
C GLY A 62 6.67 9.66 4.87
N VAL A 63 7.07 8.59 4.16
CA VAL A 63 8.27 7.78 4.47
C VAL A 63 9.57 8.46 4.00
N GLY A 64 9.51 9.53 3.20
CA GLY A 64 10.68 10.33 2.86
C GLY A 64 11.68 9.65 1.93
N VAL A 65 11.23 8.71 1.08
CA VAL A 65 12.06 8.02 0.05
C VAL A 65 12.34 8.95 -1.16
N GLY A 66 12.67 10.20 -0.87
CA GLY A 66 12.92 11.26 -1.84
C GLY A 66 14.04 12.21 -1.42
N ARG A 67 14.87 11.85 -0.43
CA ARG A 67 16.15 12.55 -0.28
C ARG A 67 17.04 12.10 -1.45
N PRO A 68 17.39 12.98 -2.40
CA PRO A 68 18.50 12.68 -3.30
C PRO A 68 19.71 12.36 -2.44
N ALA A 69 20.60 11.50 -2.95
CA ALA A 69 21.87 11.10 -2.36
C ALA A 69 22.85 12.30 -2.24
N ALA A 70 22.43 13.40 -1.62
CA ALA A 70 23.20 14.60 -1.38
C ALA A 70 24.21 14.45 -0.23
N ASP A 71 24.35 13.25 0.35
CA ASP A 71 25.23 13.02 1.50
C ASP A 71 26.18 11.82 1.36
N LEU A 72 26.36 11.26 0.15
CA LEU A 72 27.33 10.16 -0.06
C LEU A 72 28.59 10.56 -0.82
N THR A 73 28.82 11.86 -1.03
CA THR A 73 30.12 12.36 -1.50
C THR A 73 30.79 13.16 -0.39
N GLY A 74 31.16 12.50 0.72
CA GLY A 74 32.00 13.12 1.74
C GLY A 74 33.25 13.80 1.15
N VAL A 75 33.75 13.29 0.02
CA VAL A 75 34.86 13.87 -0.75
C VAL A 75 34.55 15.28 -1.29
N ARG A 76 33.32 15.58 -1.71
CA ARG A 76 32.96 16.89 -2.32
C ARG A 76 32.82 18.00 -1.26
N TRP A 77 32.41 17.66 -0.04
CA TRP A 77 32.42 18.57 1.11
C TRP A 77 33.85 18.88 1.58
N LEU A 78 34.72 17.86 1.62
CA LEU A 78 36.13 18.02 1.95
C LEU A 78 36.88 18.91 0.94
N ILE A 79 36.54 18.82 -0.36
CA ILE A 79 37.11 19.70 -1.40
C ILE A 79 36.60 21.14 -1.25
N ALA A 80 35.30 21.34 -0.97
CA ALA A 80 34.71 22.67 -0.79
C ALA A 80 35.22 23.42 0.47
N GLN A 81 35.65 22.69 1.51
CA GLN A 81 36.31 23.27 2.69
C GLN A 81 37.83 23.38 2.57
N GLY A 82 38.41 23.01 1.41
CA GLY A 82 39.86 23.06 1.19
C GLY A 82 40.67 22.05 2.03
N LEU A 83 40.02 21.01 2.57
CA LEU A 83 40.64 20.03 3.46
C LEU A 83 41.29 18.84 2.73
N LEU A 84 41.00 18.65 1.43
CA LEU A 84 41.72 17.72 0.56
C LEU A 84 42.15 18.45 -0.72
N GLY A 85 43.44 18.75 -0.81
CA GLY A 85 44.09 19.31 -1.99
C GLY A 85 44.81 18.23 -2.80
N ALA A 86 44.50 18.17 -4.10
CA ALA A 86 45.36 17.72 -5.17
C ALA A 86 44.87 18.36 -6.47
#